data_AF-A0A2N9YA69-F1
#
_entry.id   AF-A0A2N9YA69-F1
#
_cell.length_a   1.000
_cell.length_b   1.000
_cell.length_c   1.000
_cell.angle_alpha   90.00
_cell.angle_beta   90.00
_cell.angle_gamma   90.00
#
_symmetry.space_group_name_H-M   'P 1'
#
loop_
_entity.id
_entity.type
_entity.pdbx_description
1 polymer ?
#
loop_
_entity_poly.entity_id
_entity_poly.type
_entity_poly.pdbx_seq_one_letter_code
_entity_poly.pdbx_strand_id
1 'polypeptide(L)'
;MPEANLTISYVDLGATDQAVLKVATGLLAKHNDLHANILNKEDVSGHIVIVDVDNPDGQTFYNQFNGRSGRGMLILSNNALNEHRYPVLRKPVRVQTLRDVIFDLHNELQNSTKVPARQAPTSTAEADDADKKIKPFVIPPPVKLAELDNNLFFVLLKAQTEKQCMQIFCPPHSPLFVDPEKGIVATSASRETLRKMTHGEAPVISSTRLSDTDVDILAKGQLIIPFASVLWSAAVYGSKGQLIATHKSDVPVRLKAWPNLSRLDFQPIHMKLTTIMTGQTLTLQEIAQRFQIEWDVVAGFYNACFATGLLLINPTKAAAVVAPKVVTEKNSLFSKIAKRLKLG
;
A
#
# COMPACT_ATOMS: atom_id res chain seq x y z
N MET A 1 36.43 6.11 -4.87
CA MET A 1 35.03 5.91 -4.44
C MET A 1 34.34 5.18 -5.58
N PRO A 2 33.81 3.97 -5.41
CA PRO A 2 33.17 3.29 -6.53
C PRO A 2 31.85 4.01 -6.84
N GLU A 3 31.74 4.56 -8.05
CA GLU A 3 30.49 5.12 -8.57
C GLU A 3 29.38 4.07 -8.44
N ALA A 4 28.26 4.41 -7.81
CA ALA A 4 27.10 3.54 -7.72
C ALA A 4 26.44 3.45 -9.11
N ASN A 5 26.99 2.59 -9.98
CA ASN A 5 26.48 2.40 -11.33
C ASN A 5 25.24 1.50 -11.31
N LEU A 6 24.05 2.09 -11.43
CA LEU A 6 22.80 1.38 -11.64
C LEU A 6 22.79 0.79 -13.05
N THR A 7 22.41 -0.48 -13.20
CA THR A 7 22.18 -1.06 -14.53
C THR A 7 20.70 -1.25 -14.79
N ILE A 8 20.25 -0.85 -15.99
CA ILE A 8 18.86 -0.92 -16.41
C ILE A 8 18.79 -1.80 -17.65
N SER A 9 17.88 -2.77 -17.63
CA SER A 9 17.52 -3.57 -18.81
C SER A 9 16.07 -3.32 -19.16
N TYR A 10 15.66 -3.65 -20.38
CA TYR A 10 14.29 -3.46 -20.80
C TYR A 10 13.81 -4.59 -21.72
N VAL A 11 12.49 -4.84 -21.72
CA VAL A 11 11.84 -5.87 -22.53
C VAL A 11 10.70 -5.22 -23.30
N ASP A 12 10.69 -5.40 -24.62
CA ASP A 12 9.64 -4.94 -25.55
C ASP A 12 9.34 -3.43 -25.60
N LEU A 13 10.25 -2.58 -25.12
CA LEU A 13 10.06 -1.13 -25.24
C LEU A 13 10.16 -0.67 -26.71
N GLY A 14 9.16 0.07 -27.17
CA GLY A 14 9.19 0.76 -28.47
C GLY A 14 10.22 1.90 -28.54
N ALA A 15 10.51 2.39 -29.75
CA ALA A 15 11.54 3.42 -29.97
C ALA A 15 11.30 4.71 -29.15
N THR A 16 10.05 5.13 -29.00
CA THR A 16 9.68 6.29 -28.19
C THR A 16 10.00 6.08 -26.72
N ASP A 17 9.63 4.94 -26.14
CA ASP A 17 9.89 4.64 -24.72
C ASP A 17 11.39 4.46 -24.45
N GLN A 18 12.14 3.90 -25.40
CA GLN A 18 13.61 3.84 -25.33
C GLN A 18 14.25 5.23 -25.33
N ALA A 19 13.75 6.16 -26.15
CA ALA A 19 14.21 7.55 -26.13
C ALA A 19 13.90 8.25 -24.80
N VAL A 20 12.69 8.05 -24.27
CA VAL A 20 12.28 8.56 -22.94
C VAL A 20 13.18 8.01 -21.84
N LEU A 21 13.48 6.70 -21.86
CA LEU A 21 14.42 6.06 -20.93
C LEU A 21 15.81 6.68 -20.99
N LYS A 22 16.36 6.89 -22.19
CA LYS A 22 17.68 7.50 -22.39
C LYS A 22 17.76 8.92 -21.82
N VAL A 23 16.70 9.73 -21.97
CA VAL A 23 16.67 11.07 -21.38
C VAL A 23 16.52 10.99 -19.86
N ALA A 24 15.68 10.09 -19.36
CA ALA A 24 15.47 9.89 -17.92
C ALA A 24 16.77 9.50 -17.21
N THR A 25 17.57 8.58 -17.77
CA THR A 25 18.87 8.20 -17.22
C THR A 25 19.87 9.36 -17.22
N GLY A 26 19.87 10.21 -18.25
CA GLY A 26 20.68 11.43 -18.28
C GLY A 26 20.30 12.42 -17.16
N LEU A 27 19.01 12.55 -16.83
CA LEU A 27 18.55 13.40 -15.74
C LEU A 27 18.91 12.83 -14.35
N LEU A 28 18.96 11.50 -14.18
CA LEU A 28 19.43 10.87 -12.93
C LEU A 28 20.86 11.28 -12.61
N ALA A 29 21.76 11.20 -13.60
CA ALA A 29 23.14 11.63 -13.42
C ALA A 29 23.22 13.12 -13.06
N LYS A 30 22.45 13.96 -13.77
CA LYS A 30 22.50 15.41 -13.58
C LYS A 30 21.93 15.90 -12.24
N HIS A 31 20.81 15.33 -11.78
CA HIS A 31 20.06 15.86 -10.63
C HIS A 31 20.28 15.08 -9.35
N ASN A 32 20.72 13.82 -9.46
CA ASN A 32 20.78 12.89 -8.33
C ASN A 32 22.16 12.25 -8.17
N ASP A 33 23.15 12.61 -9.01
CA ASP A 33 24.49 12.01 -9.05
C ASP A 33 24.46 10.47 -9.22
N LEU A 34 23.38 9.96 -9.84
CA LEU A 34 23.15 8.54 -10.05
C LEU A 34 23.40 8.19 -11.52
N HIS A 35 24.53 7.52 -11.78
CA HIS A 35 24.87 7.05 -13.11
C HIS A 35 24.15 5.74 -13.42
N ALA A 36 23.34 5.75 -14.47
CA ALA A 36 22.58 4.59 -14.92
C ALA A 36 23.05 4.14 -16.31
N ASN A 37 23.48 2.89 -16.43
CA ASN A 37 23.85 2.26 -17.70
C ASN A 37 22.71 1.39 -18.24
N ILE A 38 22.31 1.62 -19.49
CA ILE A 38 21.30 0.80 -20.17
C ILE A 38 22.03 -0.37 -20.83
N LEU A 39 21.66 -1.59 -20.44
CA LEU A 39 22.25 -2.81 -20.98
C LEU A 39 21.78 -3.09 -22.42
N ASN A 40 22.50 -3.98 -23.10
CA ASN A 40 22.14 -4.41 -24.45
C ASN A 40 20.75 -5.08 -24.45
N LYS A 41 20.05 -5.04 -25.59
CA LYS A 41 18.65 -5.51 -25.73
C LYS A 41 18.45 -6.98 -25.28
N GLU A 42 19.46 -7.83 -25.45
CA GLU A 42 19.40 -9.25 -25.06
C GLU A 42 19.73 -9.48 -23.58
N ASP A 43 20.31 -8.49 -22.92
CA ASP A 43 20.74 -8.57 -21.54
C ASP A 43 19.65 -8.05 -20.58
N VAL A 44 18.87 -9.00 -20.08
CA VAL A 44 17.82 -8.78 -19.08
C VAL A 44 18.33 -8.99 -17.66
N SER A 45 19.61 -8.78 -17.37
CA SER A 45 20.21 -8.96 -16.04
C SER A 45 20.30 -7.68 -15.19
N GLY A 46 19.78 -6.55 -15.69
CA GLY A 46 19.86 -5.26 -15.02
C GLY A 46 19.25 -5.24 -13.61
N HIS A 47 19.78 -4.37 -12.74
CA HIS A 47 19.24 -4.13 -11.40
C HIS A 47 17.77 -3.70 -11.46
N ILE A 48 17.40 -2.88 -12.44
CA ILE A 48 16.00 -2.56 -12.75
C ILE A 48 15.67 -3.08 -14.15
N VAL A 49 14.54 -3.76 -14.28
CA VAL A 49 13.99 -4.18 -15.57
C VAL A 49 12.72 -3.40 -15.88
N ILE A 50 12.68 -2.75 -17.03
CA ILE A 50 11.49 -2.05 -17.50
C ILE A 50 10.80 -2.93 -18.55
N VAL A 51 9.54 -3.29 -18.33
CA VAL A 51 8.83 -4.26 -19.17
C VAL A 51 7.59 -3.62 -19.74
N ASP A 52 7.47 -3.64 -21.07
CA ASP A 52 6.23 -3.35 -21.77
C ASP A 52 5.33 -4.58 -21.80
N VAL A 53 4.26 -4.60 -21.00
CA VAL A 53 3.35 -5.77 -20.91
C VAL A 53 2.18 -5.71 -21.89
N ASP A 54 2.12 -4.71 -22.77
CA ASP A 54 1.11 -4.69 -23.83
C ASP A 54 1.45 -5.69 -24.96
N ASN A 55 2.70 -6.19 -25.00
CA ASN A 55 3.21 -7.13 -26.00
C ASN A 55 3.35 -8.57 -25.43
N PRO A 56 3.27 -9.61 -26.28
CA PRO A 56 3.35 -11.01 -25.83
C PRO A 56 4.65 -11.39 -25.12
N ASP A 57 5.82 -10.90 -25.57
CA ASP A 57 7.10 -11.27 -24.96
C ASP A 57 7.26 -10.59 -23.59
N GLY A 58 6.82 -9.33 -23.46
CA GLY A 58 6.74 -8.64 -22.18
C GLY A 58 5.78 -9.29 -21.16
N GLN A 59 4.61 -9.79 -21.59
CA GLN A 59 3.73 -10.57 -20.71
C GLN A 59 4.39 -11.89 -20.26
N THR A 60 5.04 -12.57 -21.20
CA THR A 60 5.77 -13.82 -20.91
C THR A 60 6.87 -13.57 -19.89
N PHE A 61 7.67 -12.52 -20.09
CA PHE A 61 8.73 -12.14 -19.16
C PHE A 61 8.16 -11.77 -17.79
N TYR A 62 7.11 -10.94 -17.73
CA TYR A 62 6.45 -10.55 -16.48
C TYR A 62 6.01 -11.76 -15.66
N ASN A 63 5.41 -12.78 -16.30
CA ASN A 63 4.95 -14.00 -15.62
C ASN A 63 6.10 -14.89 -15.12
N GLN A 64 7.25 -14.87 -15.80
CA GLN A 64 8.43 -15.67 -15.46
C GLN A 64 9.38 -14.94 -14.49
N PHE A 65 9.20 -13.63 -14.32
CA PHE A 65 10.09 -12.83 -13.51
C PHE A 65 9.98 -13.20 -12.03
N ASN A 66 11.05 -13.81 -11.53
CA ASN A 66 11.23 -14.10 -10.12
C ASN A 66 12.09 -12.99 -9.51
N GLY A 67 11.48 -12.14 -8.69
CA GLY A 67 12.16 -11.05 -7.96
C GLY A 67 13.10 -11.53 -6.85
N ARG A 68 13.93 -12.56 -7.09
CA ARG A 68 14.98 -12.98 -6.16
C ARG A 68 15.92 -11.79 -5.88
N SER A 69 16.36 -11.71 -4.63
CA SER A 69 16.90 -10.53 -3.95
C SER A 69 17.87 -9.69 -4.78
N GLY A 70 17.56 -8.40 -4.95
CA GLY A 70 18.45 -7.39 -5.54
C GLY A 70 18.03 -6.82 -6.88
N ARG A 71 16.87 -7.21 -7.43
CA ARG A 71 16.34 -6.69 -8.71
C ARG A 71 14.93 -6.10 -8.57
N GLY A 72 14.72 -4.94 -9.19
CA GLY A 72 13.43 -4.25 -9.29
C GLY A 72 12.83 -4.40 -10.68
N MET A 73 11.50 -4.28 -10.77
CA MET A 73 10.78 -4.23 -12.04
C MET A 73 9.88 -3.00 -12.09
N LEU A 74 9.77 -2.41 -13.28
CA LEU A 74 8.85 -1.34 -13.64
C LEU A 74 8.04 -1.77 -14.86
N ILE A 75 6.71 -1.65 -14.78
CA ILE A 75 5.80 -2.06 -15.85
C ILE A 75 5.35 -0.83 -16.64
N LEU A 76 5.32 -0.93 -17.96
CA LEU A 76 4.68 0.03 -18.86
C LEU A 76 3.45 -0.62 -19.50
N SER A 77 2.30 0.05 -19.49
CA SER A 77 1.09 -0.44 -20.16
C SER A 77 0.18 0.69 -20.64
N ASN A 78 -0.55 0.45 -21.72
CA ASN A 78 -1.65 1.30 -22.19
C ASN A 78 -2.91 1.16 -21.29
N ASN A 79 -3.07 0.00 -20.65
CA ASN A 79 -4.22 -0.37 -19.85
C ASN A 79 -4.01 -0.07 -18.37
N ALA A 80 -5.09 0.21 -17.65
CA ALA A 80 -5.06 0.23 -16.21
C ALA A 80 -4.91 -1.21 -15.71
N LEU A 81 -3.73 -1.54 -15.19
CA LEU A 81 -3.46 -2.85 -14.59
C LEU A 81 -3.75 -2.77 -13.08
N ASN A 82 -4.54 -3.73 -12.58
CA ASN A 82 -4.70 -3.95 -11.15
C ASN A 82 -3.48 -4.72 -10.59
N GLU A 83 -2.30 -4.16 -10.80
CA GLU A 83 -1.02 -4.74 -10.39
C GLU A 83 -0.50 -4.00 -9.14
N HIS A 84 -0.01 -4.77 -8.15
CA HIS A 84 0.39 -4.26 -6.85
C HIS A 84 1.75 -4.80 -6.39
N ARG A 85 2.46 -5.57 -7.21
CA ARG A 85 3.80 -6.07 -6.91
C ARG A 85 4.85 -5.09 -7.41
N TYR A 86 4.67 -4.55 -8.61
CA TYR A 86 5.62 -3.64 -9.25
C TYR A 86 4.95 -2.30 -9.59
N PRO A 87 5.70 -1.18 -9.58
CA PRO A 87 5.21 0.09 -10.11
C PRO A 87 4.79 -0.06 -11.57
N VAL A 88 3.67 0.57 -11.95
CA VAL A 88 3.11 0.56 -13.30
C VAL A 88 2.93 1.99 -13.78
N LEU A 89 3.61 2.35 -14.87
CA LEU A 89 3.41 3.61 -15.56
C LEU A 89 2.49 3.42 -16.76
N ARG A 90 1.45 4.24 -16.83
CA ARG A 90 0.57 4.26 -17.98
C ARG A 90 1.21 5.02 -19.14
N LYS A 91 1.17 4.45 -20.34
CA LYS A 91 1.61 5.15 -21.55
C LYS A 91 0.62 6.27 -21.93
N PRO A 92 1.10 7.39 -22.49
CA PRO A 92 2.50 7.69 -22.82
C PRO A 92 3.33 8.00 -21.57
N VAL A 93 4.55 7.45 -21.51
CA VAL A 93 5.47 7.62 -20.38
C VAL A 93 6.14 9.00 -20.45
N ARG A 94 6.16 9.71 -19.32
CA ARG A 94 6.83 11.01 -19.19
C ARG A 94 8.24 10.84 -18.64
N VAL A 95 9.21 11.59 -19.18
CA VAL A 95 10.64 11.55 -18.79
C VAL A 95 10.83 11.78 -17.29
N GLN A 96 10.19 12.80 -16.72
CA GLN A 96 10.36 13.14 -15.30
C GLN A 96 9.83 12.02 -14.40
N THR A 97 8.64 11.50 -14.69
CA THR A 97 8.06 10.39 -13.91
C THR A 97 8.90 9.13 -14.03
N LEU A 98 9.35 8.78 -15.23
CA LEU A 98 10.22 7.61 -15.40
C LEU A 98 11.51 7.75 -14.59
N ARG A 99 12.14 8.92 -14.63
CA ARG A 99 13.33 9.24 -13.82
C ARG A 99 13.03 9.06 -12.32
N ASP A 100 11.95 9.66 -11.81
CA ASP A 100 11.60 9.62 -10.39
C ASP A 100 11.40 8.18 -9.91
N VAL A 101 10.65 7.39 -10.69
CA VAL A 101 10.39 5.98 -10.36
C VAL A 101 11.67 5.14 -10.41
N ILE A 102 12.58 5.37 -11.37
CA ILE A 102 13.87 4.67 -11.44
C ILE A 102 14.76 5.04 -10.24
N PHE A 103 14.87 6.34 -9.91
CA PHE A 103 15.66 6.81 -8.77
C PHE A 103 15.22 6.15 -7.48
N ASP A 104 13.91 6.14 -7.26
CA ASP A 104 13.34 5.56 -6.06
C ASP A 104 13.51 4.04 -6.00
N LEU A 105 13.27 3.32 -7.10
CA LEU A 105 13.54 1.87 -7.19
C LEU A 105 15.00 1.55 -6.87
N HIS A 106 15.95 2.38 -7.32
CA HIS A 106 17.36 2.21 -6.97
C HIS A 106 17.56 2.32 -5.45
N ASN A 107 16.98 3.34 -4.81
CA ASN A 107 17.07 3.52 -3.36
C ASN A 107 16.44 2.34 -2.58
N GLU A 108 15.30 1.81 -3.05
CA GLU A 108 14.66 0.62 -2.47
C GLU A 108 15.59 -0.60 -2.49
N LEU A 109 16.29 -0.82 -3.61
CA LEU A 109 17.25 -1.93 -3.75
C LEU A 109 18.46 -1.76 -2.83
N GLN A 110 18.99 -0.54 -2.68
CA GLN A 110 20.11 -0.24 -1.79
C GLN A 110 19.75 -0.37 -0.30
N ASN A 111 18.49 -0.08 0.06
CA ASN A 111 18.02 -0.23 1.43
C ASN A 111 17.72 -1.69 1.78
N SER A 112 17.23 -2.48 0.81
CA SER A 112 16.97 -3.91 0.97
C SER A 112 18.25 -4.74 1.15
N THR A 113 19.38 -4.29 0.58
CA THR A 113 20.70 -4.93 0.76
C THR A 113 21.42 -4.51 2.05
N LYS A 114 21.01 -3.41 2.70
CA LYS A 114 21.57 -2.92 3.96
C LYS A 114 20.91 -3.48 5.23
N VAL A 115 19.80 -4.21 5.10
CA VAL A 115 19.25 -4.99 6.23
C VAL A 115 20.14 -6.23 6.41
N PRO A 116 20.88 -6.39 7.52
CA PRO A 116 21.57 -7.64 7.80
C PRO A 116 20.54 -8.75 7.83
N ALA A 117 20.88 -9.91 7.29
CA ALA A 117 20.06 -11.12 7.29
C ALA A 117 19.18 -11.19 8.53
N ARG A 118 17.87 -11.05 8.33
CA ARG A 118 16.85 -11.26 9.35
C ARG A 118 17.15 -12.64 9.93
N GLN A 119 17.73 -12.67 11.13
CA GLN A 119 17.82 -13.89 11.91
C GLN A 119 16.41 -14.46 11.93
N ALA A 120 16.26 -15.69 11.44
CA ALA A 120 15.07 -16.47 11.75
C ALA A 120 14.88 -16.37 13.26
N PRO A 121 13.66 -16.13 13.78
CA PRO A 121 13.45 -16.19 15.21
C PRO A 121 13.66 -17.64 15.63
N THR A 122 14.89 -17.95 16.04
CA THR A 122 15.16 -19.09 16.89
C THR A 122 14.39 -18.81 18.16
N SER A 123 13.35 -19.62 18.37
CA SER A 123 12.65 -19.72 19.64
C SER A 123 13.64 -20.21 20.68
N THR A 124 14.41 -19.29 21.28
CA THR A 124 14.96 -19.48 22.61
C THR A 124 13.95 -18.87 23.58
N ALA A 125 13.23 -19.76 24.25
CA ALA A 125 12.53 -19.45 25.47
C ALA A 125 13.60 -19.06 26.50
N GLU A 126 13.89 -17.77 26.62
CA GLU A 126 14.56 -17.19 27.77
C GLU A 126 13.49 -16.53 28.63
N ALA A 127 13.28 -17.12 29.79
CA ALA A 127 12.51 -16.56 30.87
C ALA A 127 13.25 -15.32 31.37
N ASP A 128 12.84 -14.15 30.90
CA ASP A 128 13.31 -12.86 31.40
C ASP A 128 12.21 -12.26 32.29
N ASP A 129 12.30 -12.62 33.57
CA ASP A 129 11.62 -11.97 34.68
C ASP A 129 12.41 -10.71 35.04
N ALA A 130 11.93 -9.54 34.58
CA ALA A 130 12.18 -8.24 35.22
C ALA A 130 11.39 -7.11 34.49
N ASP A 131 10.21 -6.82 35.02
CA ASP A 131 9.71 -5.46 35.25
C ASP A 131 9.80 -4.46 34.07
N LYS A 132 9.20 -4.79 32.91
CA LYS A 132 8.77 -3.76 31.97
C LYS A 132 7.59 -3.01 32.58
N LYS A 133 7.86 -1.87 33.21
CA LYS A 133 6.84 -0.85 33.53
C LYS A 133 5.96 -0.62 32.30
N ILE A 134 4.75 -1.16 32.34
CA ILE A 134 3.70 -0.90 31.37
C ILE A 134 3.50 0.62 31.36
N LYS A 135 3.80 1.27 30.23
CA LYS A 135 3.46 2.68 30.06
C LYS A 135 1.95 2.81 30.34
N PRO A 136 1.51 3.72 31.21
CA PRO A 136 0.09 3.88 31.48
C PRO A 136 -0.65 4.14 30.17
N PHE A 137 -1.80 3.48 30.01
CA PHE A 137 -2.69 3.68 28.88
C PHE A 137 -3.16 5.14 28.88
N VAL A 138 -2.67 5.93 27.92
CA VAL A 138 -3.04 7.33 27.73
C VAL A 138 -3.61 7.49 26.33
N ILE A 139 -4.89 7.83 26.25
CA ILE A 139 -5.50 8.25 24.99
C ILE A 139 -4.99 9.68 24.72
N PRO A 140 -4.34 9.94 23.57
CA PRO A 140 -3.92 11.28 23.23
C PRO A 140 -5.15 12.20 23.19
N PRO A 141 -5.02 13.45 23.66
CA PRO A 141 -6.12 14.40 23.58
C PRO A 141 -6.54 14.61 22.12
N PRO A 142 -7.81 14.98 21.87
CA PRO A 142 -8.27 15.32 20.53
C PRO A 142 -7.41 16.45 19.97
N VAL A 143 -6.79 16.20 18.82
CA VAL A 143 -6.03 17.21 18.08
C VAL A 143 -6.98 18.24 17.47
N LYS A 144 -6.54 19.51 17.40
CA LYS A 144 -7.33 20.59 16.79
C LYS A 144 -7.65 20.25 15.33
N LEU A 145 -8.84 20.61 14.86
CA LEU A 145 -9.28 20.31 13.48
C LEU A 145 -8.30 20.82 12.41
N ALA A 146 -7.67 21.99 12.63
CA ALA A 146 -6.68 22.56 11.74
C ALA A 146 -5.37 21.73 11.62
N GLU A 147 -5.03 20.94 12.64
CA GLU A 147 -3.86 20.06 12.62
C GLU A 147 -4.16 18.73 11.91
N LEU A 148 -5.44 18.36 11.78
CA LEU A 148 -5.88 17.20 10.98
C LEU A 148 -5.75 17.45 9.48
N ASP A 149 -5.88 18.71 9.02
CA ASP A 149 -5.68 19.08 7.61
C ASP A 149 -4.22 18.90 7.14
N ASN A 150 -3.27 18.78 8.08
CA ASN A 150 -1.85 18.50 7.79
C ASN A 150 -1.52 16.99 7.79
N ASN A 151 -2.51 16.13 8.02
CA ASN A 151 -2.35 14.70 8.10
C ASN A 151 -2.99 14.00 6.90
N LEU A 152 -2.17 13.22 6.18
CA LEU A 152 -2.57 12.60 4.92
C LEU A 152 -3.82 11.71 5.04
N PHE A 153 -4.00 10.98 6.14
CA PHE A 153 -5.19 10.16 6.33
C PHE A 153 -6.48 10.99 6.32
N PHE A 154 -6.51 12.08 7.10
CA PHE A 154 -7.72 12.89 7.23
C PHE A 154 -8.03 13.68 5.95
N VAL A 155 -7.00 14.10 5.19
CA VAL A 155 -7.18 14.71 3.87
C VAL A 155 -7.75 13.70 2.87
N LEU A 156 -7.25 12.46 2.84
CA LEU A 156 -7.79 11.40 1.98
C LEU A 156 -9.23 11.01 2.39
N LEU A 157 -9.50 10.90 3.70
CA LEU A 157 -10.84 10.60 4.22
C LEU A 157 -11.84 11.71 3.83
N LYS A 158 -11.41 12.97 3.88
CA LYS A 158 -12.21 14.11 3.41
C LYS A 158 -12.50 14.00 1.91
N ALA A 159 -11.49 13.72 1.09
CA ALA A 159 -11.67 13.48 -0.35
C ALA A 159 -12.70 12.37 -0.62
N GLN A 160 -12.62 11.25 0.13
CA GLN A 160 -13.57 10.14 0.03
C GLN A 160 -14.99 10.56 0.42
N THR A 161 -15.13 11.25 1.56
CA THR A 161 -16.44 11.61 2.13
C THR A 161 -17.15 12.66 1.27
N GLU A 162 -16.41 13.63 0.77
CA GLU A 162 -16.92 14.69 -0.12
C GLU A 162 -17.00 14.24 -1.59
N LYS A 163 -16.50 13.04 -1.93
CA LYS A 163 -16.31 12.57 -3.32
C LYS A 163 -15.59 13.61 -4.19
N GLN A 164 -14.60 14.27 -3.61
CA GLN A 164 -13.91 15.40 -4.23
C GLN A 164 -12.56 14.96 -4.79
N CYS A 165 -12.36 15.23 -6.08
CA CYS A 165 -11.05 15.17 -6.72
C CYS A 165 -10.10 16.20 -6.09
N MET A 166 -8.88 15.79 -5.73
CA MET A 166 -7.94 16.64 -4.98
C MET A 166 -6.49 16.46 -5.42
N GLN A 167 -5.71 17.54 -5.38
CA GLN A 167 -4.25 17.49 -5.37
C GLN A 167 -3.77 17.68 -3.93
N ILE A 168 -2.93 16.78 -3.45
CA ILE A 168 -2.38 16.81 -2.09
C ILE A 168 -0.87 17.02 -2.19
N PHE A 169 -0.38 18.10 -1.59
CA PHE A 169 1.04 18.45 -1.61
C PHE A 169 1.73 17.89 -0.36
N CYS A 170 2.72 17.03 -0.59
CA CYS A 170 3.51 16.38 0.47
C CYS A 170 5.02 16.59 0.27
N PRO A 171 5.55 17.82 0.42
CA PRO A 171 6.97 18.07 0.24
C PRO A 171 7.86 17.22 1.16
N PRO A 172 9.06 16.82 0.71
CA PRO A 172 9.70 17.17 -0.57
C PRO A 172 9.23 16.30 -1.76
N HIS A 173 8.23 15.45 -1.57
CA HIS A 173 7.79 14.47 -2.56
C HIS A 173 6.80 15.05 -3.56
N SER A 174 6.66 14.34 -4.68
CA SER A 174 5.67 14.68 -5.71
C SER A 174 4.25 14.66 -5.12
N PRO A 175 3.35 15.53 -5.60
CA PRO A 175 1.98 15.56 -5.13
C PRO A 175 1.24 14.26 -5.43
N LEU A 176 0.17 14.03 -4.68
CA LEU A 176 -0.82 12.98 -4.95
C LEU A 176 -2.02 13.61 -5.64
N PHE A 177 -2.44 13.08 -6.77
CA PHE A 177 -3.70 13.44 -7.43
C PHE A 177 -4.72 12.35 -7.15
N VAL A 178 -5.80 12.70 -6.48
CA VAL A 178 -6.78 11.77 -5.94
C VAL A 178 -8.09 11.91 -6.70
N ASP A 179 -8.61 10.80 -7.17
CA ASP A 179 -9.97 10.68 -7.73
C ASP A 179 -10.72 9.59 -6.93
N PRO A 180 -11.53 9.97 -5.93
CA PRO A 180 -12.21 9.02 -5.06
C PRO A 180 -13.33 8.26 -5.78
N GLU A 181 -13.92 8.83 -6.84
CA GLU A 181 -14.99 8.17 -7.61
C GLU A 181 -14.44 7.10 -8.54
N LYS A 182 -13.31 7.37 -9.21
CA LYS A 182 -12.57 6.35 -9.96
C LYS A 182 -11.77 5.41 -9.05
N GLY A 183 -11.63 5.76 -7.76
CA GLY A 183 -10.93 4.96 -6.77
C GLY A 183 -9.43 4.89 -7.00
N ILE A 184 -8.81 5.98 -7.48
CA ILE A 184 -7.38 6.04 -7.81
C ILE A 184 -6.65 7.17 -7.08
N VAL A 185 -5.34 6.94 -6.90
CA VAL A 185 -4.33 7.96 -6.60
C VAL A 185 -3.28 7.90 -7.69
N ALA A 186 -3.02 9.03 -8.34
CA ALA A 186 -1.95 9.19 -9.30
C ALA A 186 -0.79 9.97 -8.68
N THR A 187 0.44 9.50 -8.85
CA THR A 187 1.63 10.18 -8.36
C THR A 187 2.91 9.77 -9.10
N SER A 188 3.94 10.62 -9.07
CA SER A 188 5.29 10.26 -9.49
C SER A 188 6.12 9.63 -8.36
N ALA A 189 5.63 9.69 -7.11
CA ALA A 189 6.30 9.08 -5.97
C ALA A 189 6.30 7.56 -6.11
N SER A 190 7.44 6.90 -5.87
CA SER A 190 7.50 5.44 -5.80
C SER A 190 6.66 4.86 -4.67
N ARG A 191 6.65 3.52 -4.59
CA ARG A 191 5.94 2.80 -3.55
C ARG A 191 6.58 3.00 -2.18
N GLU A 192 7.89 3.01 -2.05
CA GLU A 192 8.54 3.32 -0.77
C GLU A 192 8.37 4.78 -0.36
N THR A 193 8.50 5.72 -1.30
CA THR A 193 8.22 7.13 -1.01
C THR A 193 6.77 7.31 -0.56
N LEU A 194 5.83 6.71 -1.29
CA LEU A 194 4.42 6.72 -0.90
C LEU A 194 4.19 6.06 0.45
N ARG A 195 4.87 4.94 0.74
CA ARG A 195 4.80 4.26 2.04
C ARG A 195 5.21 5.22 3.16
N LYS A 196 6.35 5.89 3.03
CA LYS A 196 6.81 6.92 3.99
C LYS A 196 5.78 8.05 4.16
N MET A 197 5.22 8.53 3.04
CA MET A 197 4.15 9.54 3.07
C MET A 197 2.93 9.05 3.85
N THR A 198 2.45 7.83 3.59
CA THR A 198 1.31 7.23 4.31
C THR A 198 1.61 6.91 5.77
N HIS A 199 2.87 6.69 6.14
CA HIS A 199 3.31 6.48 7.52
C HIS A 199 3.50 7.81 8.29
N GLY A 200 3.20 8.95 7.67
CA GLY A 200 3.29 10.27 8.31
C GLY A 200 4.71 10.81 8.44
N GLU A 201 5.65 10.26 7.67
CA GLU A 201 7.04 10.75 7.58
C GLU A 201 7.17 11.98 6.67
N ALA A 202 6.13 12.28 5.88
CA ALA A 202 6.03 13.50 5.09
C ALA A 202 4.77 14.29 5.50
N PRO A 203 4.89 15.57 5.88
CA PRO A 203 3.72 16.38 6.22
C PRO A 203 2.90 16.72 4.98
N VAL A 204 1.57 16.75 5.11
CA VAL A 204 0.74 17.46 4.14
C VAL A 204 0.83 18.94 4.45
N ILE A 205 1.20 19.73 3.45
CA ILE A 205 1.30 21.19 3.61
C ILE A 205 0.06 21.88 3.06
N SER A 206 -0.54 21.33 2.01
CA SER A 206 -1.77 21.86 1.44
C SER A 206 -2.49 20.81 0.60
N SER A 207 -3.77 21.06 0.35
CA SER A 207 -4.53 20.35 -0.67
C SER A 207 -5.43 21.31 -1.44
N THR A 208 -5.62 21.05 -2.72
CA THR A 208 -6.48 21.85 -3.61
C THR A 208 -7.52 20.95 -4.27
N ARG A 209 -8.72 21.48 -4.46
CA ARG A 209 -9.77 20.80 -5.22
C ARG A 209 -9.39 20.81 -6.69
N LEU A 210 -9.63 19.70 -7.37
CA LEU A 210 -9.46 19.54 -8.82
C LEU A 210 -10.80 19.19 -9.45
N SER A 211 -10.95 19.51 -10.74
CA SER A 211 -11.97 18.87 -11.56
C SER A 211 -11.51 17.47 -11.99
N ASP A 212 -12.45 16.60 -12.37
CA ASP A 212 -12.12 15.26 -12.86
C ASP A 212 -11.22 15.33 -14.10
N THR A 213 -11.44 16.33 -14.96
CA THR A 213 -10.62 16.60 -16.15
C THR A 213 -9.18 16.96 -15.77
N ASP A 214 -8.99 17.79 -14.73
CA ASP A 214 -7.65 18.15 -14.27
C ASP A 214 -6.92 16.93 -13.73
N VAL A 215 -7.61 16.07 -12.96
CA VAL A 215 -7.03 14.81 -12.49
C VAL A 215 -6.64 13.92 -13.67
N ASP A 216 -7.48 13.79 -14.69
CA ASP A 216 -7.15 12.99 -15.88
C ASP A 216 -5.94 13.54 -16.64
N ILE A 217 -5.75 14.86 -16.70
CA ILE A 217 -4.58 15.49 -17.32
C ILE A 217 -3.31 15.27 -16.49
N LEU A 218 -3.41 15.45 -15.17
CA LEU A 218 -2.30 15.37 -14.23
C LEU A 218 -1.86 13.91 -14.00
N ALA A 219 -2.81 12.98 -13.98
CA ALA A 219 -2.57 11.54 -13.84
C ALA A 219 -1.88 10.91 -15.05
N LYS A 220 -1.89 11.55 -16.23
CA LYS A 220 -1.22 11.02 -17.43
C LYS A 220 0.26 10.76 -17.16
N GLY A 221 0.71 9.55 -17.44
CA GLY A 221 2.11 9.15 -17.25
C GLY A 221 2.56 9.09 -15.78
N GLN A 222 1.65 9.17 -14.80
CA GLN A 222 1.91 8.93 -13.38
C GLN A 222 1.76 7.44 -13.04
N LEU A 223 2.26 7.03 -11.86
CA LEU A 223 1.87 5.75 -11.25
C LEU A 223 0.42 5.84 -10.79
N ILE A 224 -0.40 4.83 -11.12
CA ILE A 224 -1.79 4.74 -10.70
C ILE A 224 -1.92 3.67 -9.62
N ILE A 225 -2.46 4.05 -8.46
CA ILE A 225 -2.53 3.20 -7.27
C ILE A 225 -3.97 3.19 -6.77
N PRO A 226 -4.51 2.06 -6.29
CA PRO A 226 -5.85 2.03 -5.73
C PRO A 226 -5.97 2.98 -4.53
N PHE A 227 -6.96 3.86 -4.58
CA PHE A 227 -7.24 4.82 -3.51
C PHE A 227 -7.45 4.14 -2.16
N ALA A 228 -8.19 3.03 -2.15
CA ALA A 228 -8.43 2.25 -0.93
C ALA A 228 -7.13 1.76 -0.26
N SER A 229 -6.10 1.40 -1.04
CA SER A 229 -4.82 0.95 -0.50
C SER A 229 -4.02 2.09 0.15
N VAL A 230 -4.01 3.27 -0.48
CA VAL A 230 -3.35 4.47 0.06
C VAL A 230 -4.07 4.97 1.30
N LEU A 231 -5.40 5.05 1.25
CA LEU A 231 -6.25 5.44 2.38
C LEU A 231 -6.09 4.48 3.56
N TRP A 232 -6.05 3.17 3.30
CA TRP A 232 -5.81 2.15 4.34
C TRP A 232 -4.45 2.34 5.01
N SER A 233 -3.37 2.42 4.23
CA SER A 233 -2.02 2.59 4.80
C SER A 233 -1.90 3.89 5.58
N ALA A 234 -2.44 4.99 5.05
CA ALA A 234 -2.48 6.28 5.74
C ALA A 234 -3.25 6.20 7.07
N ALA A 235 -4.37 5.49 7.10
CA ALA A 235 -5.15 5.30 8.32
C ALA A 235 -4.41 4.49 9.37
N VAL A 236 -3.87 3.33 8.97
CA VAL A 236 -3.19 2.39 9.88
C VAL A 236 -1.94 3.00 10.49
N TYR A 237 -1.11 3.66 9.69
CA TYR A 237 0.22 4.10 10.12
C TYR A 237 0.33 5.62 10.32
N GLY A 238 -0.42 6.41 9.55
CA GLY A 238 -0.29 7.86 9.51
C GLY A 238 -1.23 8.63 10.43
N SER A 239 -2.27 7.99 11.00
CA SER A 239 -3.27 8.69 11.83
C SER A 239 -2.78 9.11 13.23
N LYS A 240 -1.59 8.65 13.67
CA LYS A 240 -0.92 9.07 14.93
C LYS A 240 -1.83 9.00 16.17
N GLY A 241 -2.60 7.92 16.29
CA GLY A 241 -3.52 7.71 17.41
C GLY A 241 -4.77 8.58 17.42
N GLN A 242 -4.96 9.45 16.42
CA GLN A 242 -6.13 10.30 16.33
C GLN A 242 -7.31 9.54 15.75
N LEU A 243 -8.47 9.62 16.41
CA LEU A 243 -9.72 9.13 15.84
C LEU A 243 -10.32 10.19 14.91
N ILE A 244 -11.18 9.74 14.00
CA ILE A 244 -12.06 10.63 13.23
C ILE A 244 -12.84 11.51 14.21
N ALA A 245 -12.89 12.82 13.95
CA ALA A 245 -13.32 13.83 14.93
C ALA A 245 -14.71 13.58 15.55
N THR A 246 -15.62 12.92 14.84
CA THR A 246 -16.97 12.59 15.32
C THR A 246 -17.05 11.26 16.08
N HIS A 247 -15.97 10.48 16.11
CA HIS A 247 -15.92 9.14 16.68
C HIS A 247 -15.34 9.18 18.10
N LYS A 248 -15.82 8.28 18.95
CA LYS A 248 -15.40 8.17 20.35
C LYS A 248 -14.86 6.78 20.64
N SER A 249 -13.91 6.72 21.57
CA SER A 249 -13.21 5.49 21.94
C SER A 249 -14.03 4.54 22.82
N ASP A 250 -15.08 5.06 23.47
CA ASP A 250 -16.00 4.37 24.37
C ASP A 250 -17.25 3.80 23.67
N VAL A 251 -17.37 4.00 22.35
CA VAL A 251 -18.48 3.44 21.57
C VAL A 251 -18.14 2.00 21.16
N PRO A 252 -19.01 1.01 21.42
CA PRO A 252 -18.76 -0.37 21.02
C PRO A 252 -18.74 -0.54 19.50
N VAL A 253 -17.80 -1.34 18.99
CA VAL A 253 -17.61 -1.56 17.55
C VAL A 253 -17.37 -3.03 17.25
N ARG A 254 -17.64 -3.42 15.99
CA ARG A 254 -17.39 -4.77 15.48
C ARG A 254 -17.09 -4.72 13.98
N LEU A 255 -16.28 -5.65 13.47
CA LEU A 255 -16.12 -5.86 12.04
C LEU A 255 -17.26 -6.68 11.45
N LYS A 256 -17.79 -6.25 10.30
CA LYS A 256 -18.79 -6.98 9.52
C LYS A 256 -18.17 -8.10 8.66
N ALA A 257 -16.91 -7.93 8.29
CA ALA A 257 -16.11 -8.86 7.50
C ALA A 257 -14.62 -8.62 7.77
N TRP A 258 -13.79 -9.61 7.46
CA TRP A 258 -12.34 -9.46 7.52
C TRP A 258 -11.86 -8.51 6.43
N PRO A 259 -10.90 -7.61 6.71
CA PRO A 259 -10.21 -6.87 5.67
C PRO A 259 -9.51 -7.84 4.71
N ASN A 260 -9.37 -7.44 3.44
CA ASN A 260 -8.61 -8.23 2.48
C ASN A 260 -7.10 -8.01 2.68
N LEU A 261 -6.56 -8.60 3.74
CA LEU A 261 -5.17 -8.41 4.17
C LEU A 261 -4.15 -8.94 3.14
N SER A 262 -4.57 -9.75 2.16
CA SER A 262 -3.71 -10.12 1.03
C SER A 262 -3.42 -8.97 0.04
N ARG A 263 -4.23 -7.91 0.07
CA ARG A 263 -4.15 -6.75 -0.83
C ARG A 263 -3.86 -5.43 -0.12
N LEU A 264 -3.77 -5.47 1.20
CA LEU A 264 -3.60 -4.31 2.06
C LEU A 264 -2.31 -4.47 2.84
N ASP A 265 -1.65 -3.36 3.16
CA ASP A 265 -0.49 -3.41 4.05
C ASP A 265 -0.96 -3.85 5.46
N PHE A 266 -0.26 -4.82 6.04
CA PHE A 266 -0.61 -5.36 7.35
C PHE A 266 0.58 -5.95 8.10
N GLN A 267 0.42 -5.99 9.42
CA GLN A 267 1.33 -6.65 10.35
C GLN A 267 0.56 -7.74 11.13
N PRO A 268 1.24 -8.70 11.77
CA PRO A 268 0.59 -9.74 12.57
C PRO A 268 -0.36 -9.20 13.64
N ILE A 269 -0.09 -8.00 14.18
CA ILE A 269 -0.99 -7.33 15.13
C ILE A 269 -2.35 -6.97 14.51
N HIS A 270 -2.40 -6.64 13.21
CA HIS A 270 -3.66 -6.37 12.49
C HIS A 270 -4.49 -7.65 12.28
N MET A 271 -3.84 -8.82 12.14
CA MET A 271 -4.53 -10.11 12.14
C MET A 271 -5.18 -10.39 13.50
N LYS A 272 -4.47 -10.11 14.59
CA LYS A 272 -5.00 -10.22 15.96
C LYS A 272 -6.20 -9.29 16.15
N LEU A 273 -6.10 -8.02 15.76
CA LEU A 273 -7.20 -7.07 15.81
C LEU A 273 -8.40 -7.49 14.95
N THR A 274 -8.16 -7.98 13.73
CA THR A 274 -9.21 -8.52 12.85
C THR A 274 -9.97 -9.65 13.54
N THR A 275 -9.24 -10.57 14.19
CA THR A 275 -9.83 -11.72 14.89
C THR A 275 -10.69 -11.26 16.09
N ILE A 276 -10.14 -10.35 16.91
CA ILE A 276 -10.84 -9.78 18.07
C ILE A 276 -12.11 -9.06 17.64
N MET A 277 -12.00 -8.11 16.70
CA MET A 277 -13.09 -7.23 16.31
C MET A 277 -14.14 -7.94 15.43
N THR A 278 -13.83 -9.07 14.80
CA THR A 278 -14.85 -9.89 14.13
C THR A 278 -15.63 -10.75 15.11
N GLY A 279 -14.95 -11.27 16.14
CA GLY A 279 -15.52 -12.20 17.12
C GLY A 279 -16.29 -11.52 18.26
N GLN A 280 -15.95 -10.28 18.61
CA GLN A 280 -16.49 -9.58 19.77
C GLN A 280 -16.91 -8.15 19.43
N THR A 281 -17.98 -7.68 20.06
CA THR A 281 -18.33 -6.27 20.11
C THR A 281 -17.66 -5.67 21.34
N LEU A 282 -16.72 -4.75 21.14
CA LEU A 282 -15.92 -4.11 22.20
C LEU A 282 -15.70 -2.63 21.88
N THR A 283 -15.44 -1.81 22.89
CA THR A 283 -14.95 -0.44 22.70
C THR A 283 -13.46 -0.45 22.34
N LEU A 284 -12.95 0.64 21.77
CA LEU A 284 -11.52 0.75 21.45
C LEU A 284 -10.66 0.76 22.72
N GLN A 285 -11.18 1.33 23.80
CA GLN A 285 -10.53 1.33 25.12
C GLN A 285 -10.39 -0.10 25.66
N GLU A 286 -11.45 -0.90 25.59
CA GLU A 286 -11.43 -2.30 26.00
C GLU A 286 -10.43 -3.10 25.17
N ILE A 287 -10.37 -2.86 23.85
CA ILE A 287 -9.42 -3.55 22.97
C ILE A 287 -7.97 -3.24 23.38
N ALA A 288 -7.64 -1.97 23.56
CA ALA A 288 -6.29 -1.55 23.91
C ALA A 288 -5.87 -2.09 25.29
N GLN A 289 -6.73 -1.94 26.31
CA GLN A 289 -6.43 -2.33 27.69
C GLN A 289 -6.40 -3.86 27.86
N ARG A 290 -7.43 -4.57 27.39
CA ARG A 290 -7.59 -6.01 27.63
C ARG A 290 -6.57 -6.85 26.87
N PHE A 291 -6.23 -6.44 25.65
CA PHE A 291 -5.31 -7.19 24.79
C PHE A 291 -3.90 -6.61 24.76
N GLN A 292 -3.65 -5.57 25.55
CA GLN A 292 -2.37 -4.86 25.69
C GLN A 292 -1.81 -4.45 24.32
N ILE A 293 -2.65 -3.75 23.53
CA ILE A 293 -2.29 -3.26 22.19
C ILE A 293 -2.14 -1.75 22.28
N GLU A 294 -1.04 -1.24 21.74
CA GLU A 294 -0.75 0.20 21.68
C GLU A 294 -1.91 0.98 21.05
N TRP A 295 -2.25 2.13 21.66
CA TRP A 295 -3.40 2.93 21.27
C TRP A 295 -3.33 3.33 19.79
N ASP A 296 -2.16 3.76 19.32
CA ASP A 296 -1.97 4.18 17.93
C ASP A 296 -2.30 3.07 16.93
N VAL A 297 -1.98 1.82 17.27
CA VAL A 297 -2.29 0.64 16.45
C VAL A 297 -3.80 0.36 16.46
N VAL A 298 -4.45 0.47 17.62
CA VAL A 298 -5.91 0.28 17.74
C VAL A 298 -6.67 1.37 16.97
N ALA A 299 -6.32 2.63 17.18
CA ALA A 299 -6.94 3.78 16.53
C ALA A 299 -6.71 3.77 15.01
N GLY A 300 -5.48 3.50 14.57
CA GLY A 300 -5.15 3.41 13.14
C GLY A 300 -5.89 2.27 12.44
N PHE A 301 -5.93 1.08 13.05
CA PHE A 301 -6.68 -0.04 12.49
C PHE A 301 -8.19 0.22 12.46
N TYR A 302 -8.74 0.82 13.52
CA TYR A 302 -10.14 1.26 13.55
C TYR A 302 -10.45 2.24 12.41
N ASN A 303 -9.64 3.28 12.26
CA ASN A 303 -9.78 4.28 11.20
C ASN A 303 -9.76 3.63 9.81
N ALA A 304 -8.84 2.69 9.58
CA ALA A 304 -8.71 1.98 8.31
C ALA A 304 -9.95 1.13 8.00
N CYS A 305 -10.44 0.40 8.99
CA CYS A 305 -11.66 -0.40 8.87
C CYS A 305 -12.91 0.47 8.66
N PHE A 306 -12.96 1.67 9.25
CA PHE A 306 -14.05 2.60 9.02
C PHE A 306 -14.03 3.13 7.59
N ALA A 307 -12.87 3.64 7.16
CA ALA A 307 -12.67 4.25 5.84
C ALA A 307 -12.88 3.26 4.68
N THR A 308 -12.72 1.96 4.94
CA THR A 308 -13.02 0.88 3.97
C THR A 308 -14.42 0.26 4.16
N GLY A 309 -15.24 0.83 5.04
CA GLY A 309 -16.62 0.44 5.25
C GLY A 309 -16.80 -0.91 5.93
N LEU A 310 -15.82 -1.42 6.69
CA LEU A 310 -15.83 -2.74 7.33
C LEU A 310 -16.39 -2.73 8.77
N LEU A 311 -16.65 -1.56 9.35
CA LEU A 311 -17.11 -1.44 10.74
C LEU A 311 -18.62 -1.32 10.90
N LEU A 312 -19.11 -1.96 11.95
CA LEU A 312 -20.40 -1.71 12.58
C LEU A 312 -20.13 -0.89 13.84
N ILE A 313 -20.73 0.31 13.92
CA ILE A 313 -20.61 1.21 15.07
C ILE A 313 -21.88 1.08 15.91
N ASN A 314 -21.70 0.91 17.22
CA ASN A 314 -22.76 0.64 18.18
C ASN A 314 -23.72 -0.47 17.70
N PRO A 315 -23.21 -1.65 17.31
CA PRO A 315 -24.10 -2.73 16.91
C PRO A 315 -24.95 -3.10 18.13
N THR A 316 -26.26 -2.85 18.04
CA THR A 316 -27.22 -3.46 18.94
C THR A 316 -26.95 -4.95 18.93
N LYS A 317 -27.00 -5.59 20.10
CA LYS A 317 -26.63 -6.99 20.31
C LYS A 317 -27.49 -7.92 19.41
N ALA A 318 -27.13 -8.03 18.14
CA ALA A 318 -27.68 -8.99 17.21
C ALA A 318 -26.96 -10.31 17.50
N ALA A 319 -27.77 -11.37 17.59
CA ALA A 319 -27.42 -12.68 18.11
C ALA A 319 -26.00 -13.15 17.74
N ALA A 320 -25.38 -13.84 18.70
CA ALA A 320 -24.12 -14.55 18.54
C ALA A 320 -23.99 -15.12 17.12
N VAL A 321 -22.81 -14.93 16.53
CA VAL A 321 -22.42 -15.68 15.32
C VAL A 321 -22.75 -17.13 15.62
N VAL A 322 -23.75 -17.66 14.92
CA VAL A 322 -24.06 -19.07 14.96
C VAL A 322 -22.76 -19.74 14.54
N ALA A 323 -22.11 -20.41 15.49
CA ALA A 323 -21.03 -21.34 15.20
C ALA A 323 -21.46 -22.16 13.99
N PRO A 324 -20.58 -22.43 13.01
CA PRO A 324 -20.99 -23.18 11.83
C PRO A 324 -21.67 -24.45 12.33
N LYS A 325 -22.98 -24.58 12.03
CA LYS A 325 -23.67 -25.86 12.19
C LYS A 325 -22.76 -26.86 11.50
N VAL A 326 -22.29 -27.84 12.25
CA VAL A 326 -21.63 -29.02 11.72
C VAL A 326 -22.50 -29.46 10.55
N VAL A 327 -22.01 -29.21 9.33
CA VAL A 327 -22.67 -29.66 8.12
C VAL A 327 -22.48 -31.15 8.15
N THR A 328 -23.53 -31.85 8.55
CA THR A 328 -23.64 -33.29 8.34
C THR A 328 -23.38 -33.56 6.88
N GLU A 329 -22.31 -34.33 6.68
CA GLU A 329 -21.94 -35.04 5.49
C GLU A 329 -23.10 -35.40 4.55
N LYS A 330 -23.00 -34.92 3.29
CA LYS A 330 -23.05 -35.67 2.02
C LYS A 330 -23.88 -34.96 0.96
N ASN A 331 -23.16 -34.30 0.04
CA ASN A 331 -23.21 -34.55 -1.40
C ASN A 331 -22.29 -33.57 -2.12
N SER A 332 -20.99 -33.82 -2.03
CA SER A 332 -19.94 -33.10 -2.74
C SER A 332 -20.15 -33.22 -4.26
N LEU A 333 -20.09 -32.10 -4.97
CA LEU A 333 -20.16 -32.01 -6.44
C LEU A 333 -19.18 -32.96 -7.15
N PHE A 334 -18.09 -33.34 -6.50
CA PHE A 334 -17.16 -34.34 -7.02
C PHE A 334 -17.79 -35.73 -7.18
N SER A 335 -18.72 -36.13 -6.31
CA SER A 335 -19.44 -37.41 -6.48
C SER A 335 -20.39 -37.38 -7.68
N LYS A 336 -20.92 -36.21 -8.06
CA LYS A 336 -21.74 -36.04 -9.26
C LYS A 336 -20.91 -36.08 -10.55
N ILE A 337 -19.66 -35.63 -10.52
CA ILE A 337 -18.75 -35.67 -11.68
C ILE A 337 -18.22 -37.10 -11.88
N ALA A 338 -17.80 -37.79 -10.81
CA ALA A 338 -17.37 -39.19 -10.89
C ALA A 338 -18.47 -40.11 -11.47
N LYS A 339 -19.73 -39.90 -11.06
CA LYS A 339 -20.88 -40.66 -11.58
C LYS A 339 -21.18 -40.41 -13.06
N ARG A 340 -20.77 -39.26 -13.62
CA ARG A 340 -20.94 -38.94 -15.05
C ARG A 340 -19.82 -39.49 -15.93
N LEU A 341 -18.66 -39.82 -15.35
CA LEU A 341 -17.48 -40.25 -16.10
C LEU A 341 -17.31 -41.78 -16.21
N LYS A 342 -18.20 -42.60 -15.63
CA LYS A 342 -18.12 -44.09 -15.63
C LYS A 342 -16.71 -44.63 -15.31
N LEU A 343 -15.98 -43.96 -14.44
CA LEU A 343 -14.78 -44.53 -13.84
C LEU A 343 -15.26 -45.30 -12.62
N GLY A 344 -15.38 -46.62 -12.80
CA GLY A 344 -15.77 -47.58 -11.77
C GLY A 344 -14.69 -47.77 -10.71
#